data_AF-A0A2P2KHS2-F1
#
_entry.id   AF-A0A2P2KHS2-F1
#
_cell.length_a   1.000
_cell.length_b   1.000
_cell.length_c   1.000
_cell.angle_alpha   90.00
_cell.angle_beta   90.00
_cell.angle_gamma   90.00
#
_symmetry.space_group_name_H-M   'P 1'
#
loop_
_entity.id
_entity.type
_entity.pdbx_description
1 polymer ?
#
loop_
_entity_poly.entity_id
_entity_poly.type
_entity_poly.pdbx_seq_one_letter_code
_entity_poly.pdbx_strand_id
1 'polypeptide(L)'
;MAIRLLRPKPLITVAGVPHYPITSPLLSFTVKVSRAGGLRNRVSAVNMATESIAIPAKIIDSHLHVWASPEEAADRYPYFPGQEPSLNGHVDFLLQCMEEASVDGALIVQPINHKFDHSLVTSVLNKYPSKFVGCCLANPEEDGTGLKQLEQLILKDGYRAVRFNPYLWPANQKMTNEVGNALFSMAGKLGVPVGFMCMKGLNLHISEIQELCTQFPSTVVLLDHLGFCKPPM
;
A
#
# COMPACT_ATOMS: atom_id res chain seq x y z
N MET A 1 -60.49 6.60 -21.74
CA MET A 1 -61.00 6.62 -20.35
C MET A 1 -59.79 6.77 -19.44
N ALA A 2 -59.70 7.89 -18.72
CA ALA A 2 -58.57 8.25 -17.89
C ALA A 2 -58.46 7.35 -16.66
N ILE A 3 -57.24 7.14 -16.13
CA ILE A 3 -56.95 7.20 -14.69
C ILE A 3 -55.50 7.68 -14.52
N ARG A 4 -55.40 8.73 -13.71
CA ARG A 4 -54.24 9.48 -13.27
C ARG A 4 -53.81 8.86 -11.94
N LEU A 5 -52.55 8.45 -11.78
CA LEU A 5 -52.01 8.06 -10.47
C LEU A 5 -50.82 8.93 -10.11
N LEU A 6 -50.94 9.51 -8.91
CA LEU A 6 -50.16 10.60 -8.35
C LEU A 6 -48.82 10.08 -7.82
N ARG A 7 -47.73 10.83 -8.07
CA ARG A 7 -46.43 10.62 -7.42
C ARG A 7 -46.46 11.22 -6.00
N PRO A 8 -45.97 10.53 -4.97
CA PRO A 8 -45.73 11.14 -3.67
C PRO A 8 -44.43 11.95 -3.66
N LYS A 9 -44.46 13.12 -3.00
CA LYS A 9 -43.32 13.98 -2.67
C LYS A 9 -42.61 13.45 -1.42
N PRO A 10 -41.28 13.58 -1.29
CA PRO A 10 -40.65 13.67 0.02
C PRO A 10 -40.47 15.14 0.43
N LEU A 11 -40.94 15.45 1.64
CA LEU A 11 -40.51 16.58 2.45
C LEU A 11 -39.53 16.01 3.49
N ILE A 12 -38.31 16.55 3.56
CA ILE A 12 -37.70 17.12 4.78
C ILE A 12 -36.30 17.63 4.40
N THR A 13 -36.12 18.89 4.76
CA THR A 13 -34.94 19.74 4.61
C THR A 13 -33.94 19.42 5.72
N VAL A 14 -32.66 19.23 5.38
CA VAL A 14 -31.56 19.42 6.34
C VAL A 14 -30.61 20.44 5.74
N ALA A 15 -30.44 21.52 6.49
CA ALA A 15 -29.58 22.64 6.16
C ALA A 15 -28.12 22.36 6.52
N GLY A 16 -27.21 22.88 5.69
CA GLY A 16 -25.91 23.38 6.16
C GLY A 16 -24.72 22.41 6.10
N VAL A 17 -24.13 22.25 4.91
CA VAL A 17 -22.69 21.96 4.78
C VAL A 17 -22.16 22.84 3.65
N PRO A 18 -21.09 23.64 3.85
CA PRO A 18 -20.58 24.52 2.82
C PRO A 18 -19.93 23.71 1.69
N HIS A 19 -20.52 23.77 0.51
CA HIS A 19 -19.89 23.34 -0.74
C HIS A 19 -18.79 24.34 -1.11
N TYR A 20 -17.53 23.87 -1.12
CA TYR A 20 -16.45 24.54 -1.84
C TYR A 20 -16.50 24.10 -3.32
N PRO A 21 -16.78 25.01 -4.28
CA PRO A 21 -16.58 24.69 -5.69
C PRO A 21 -15.08 24.78 -6.01
N ILE A 22 -14.46 23.66 -6.35
CA ILE A 22 -13.19 23.67 -7.10
C ILE A 22 -13.56 23.96 -8.56
N THR A 23 -13.78 25.24 -8.86
CA THR A 23 -13.73 25.76 -10.23
C THR A 23 -12.36 26.37 -10.42
N SER A 24 -11.52 25.73 -11.21
CA SER A 24 -10.29 26.33 -11.74
C SER A 24 -10.67 27.30 -12.87
N PRO A 25 -10.43 28.61 -12.75
CA PRO A 25 -10.42 29.49 -13.90
C PRO A 25 -8.98 29.53 -14.43
N LEU A 26 -8.75 28.87 -15.58
CA LEU A 26 -7.62 29.19 -16.44
C LEU A 26 -7.82 30.61 -16.99
N LEU A 27 -7.42 31.63 -16.23
CA LEU A 27 -7.20 32.97 -16.77
C LEU A 27 -5.82 32.98 -17.45
N SER A 28 -5.84 32.81 -18.77
CA SER A 28 -4.72 33.19 -19.63
C SER A 28 -4.63 34.72 -19.67
N PHE A 29 -3.62 35.29 -19.00
CA PHE A 29 -3.25 36.69 -19.18
C PHE A 29 -2.12 36.78 -20.21
N THR A 30 -2.45 37.23 -21.42
CA THR A 30 -1.46 37.63 -22.42
C THR A 30 -0.98 39.05 -22.11
N VAL A 31 0.21 39.20 -21.53
CA VAL A 31 0.85 40.51 -21.36
C VAL A 31 1.57 40.87 -22.67
N LYS A 32 1.07 41.91 -23.35
CA LYS A 32 1.83 42.58 -24.44
C LYS A 32 2.97 43.37 -23.80
N VAL A 33 4.22 42.98 -24.06
CA VAL A 33 5.39 43.78 -23.71
C VAL A 33 5.70 44.73 -24.86
N SER A 34 5.49 46.03 -24.62
CA SER A 34 5.92 47.12 -25.49
C SER A 34 7.42 47.30 -25.37
N ARG A 35 8.12 47.40 -26.51
CA ARG A 35 9.57 47.62 -26.57
C ARG A 35 9.87 49.09 -26.26
N ALA A 36 10.40 49.39 -25.08
CA ALA A 36 11.01 50.68 -24.76
C ALA A 36 12.54 50.51 -24.68
N GLY A 37 13.27 51.41 -25.35
CA GLY A 37 14.73 51.41 -25.38
C GLY A 37 15.37 52.03 -24.14
N GLY A 38 16.66 51.73 -23.96
CA GLY A 38 17.60 52.54 -23.19
C GLY A 38 17.88 52.09 -21.75
N LEU A 39 18.98 51.35 -21.55
CA LEU A 39 20.17 51.69 -20.73
C LEU A 39 20.89 50.39 -20.34
N ARG A 40 22.15 50.25 -20.76
CA ARG A 40 23.03 49.15 -20.33
C ARG A 40 23.56 49.44 -18.93
N ASN A 41 22.90 48.92 -17.90
CA ASN A 41 23.51 48.75 -16.58
C ASN A 41 24.26 47.42 -16.55
N ARG A 42 25.60 47.48 -16.50
CA ARG A 42 26.44 46.32 -16.18
C ARG A 42 26.29 46.02 -14.70
N VAL A 43 25.42 45.08 -14.37
CA VAL A 43 25.44 44.39 -13.07
C VAL A 43 26.46 43.27 -13.19
N SER A 44 27.54 43.32 -12.42
CA SER A 44 28.44 42.18 -12.28
C SER A 44 27.65 41.03 -11.64
N ALA A 45 27.42 39.97 -12.41
CA ALA A 45 26.86 38.72 -11.91
C ALA A 45 27.92 38.08 -11.01
N VAL A 46 27.71 38.16 -9.70
CA VAL A 46 28.39 37.28 -8.75
C VAL A 46 27.71 35.92 -8.90
N ASN A 47 28.37 34.97 -9.55
CA ASN A 47 27.94 33.59 -9.58
C ASN A 47 28.08 33.01 -8.16
N MET A 48 27.03 33.10 -7.36
CA MET A 48 26.89 32.27 -6.17
C MET A 48 26.63 30.85 -6.69
N ALA A 49 27.69 30.04 -6.71
CA ALA A 49 27.54 28.61 -6.90
C ALA A 49 26.74 28.06 -5.71
N THR A 50 25.45 27.82 -5.93
CA THR A 50 24.66 26.99 -5.04
C THR A 50 25.17 25.56 -5.22
N GLU A 51 26.05 25.11 -4.33
CA GLU A 51 26.33 23.69 -4.20
C GLU A 51 25.03 22.98 -3.82
N SER A 52 24.41 22.32 -4.79
CA SER A 52 23.34 21.38 -4.52
C SER A 52 23.96 20.20 -3.77
N ILE A 53 23.72 20.12 -2.46
CA ILE A 53 24.00 18.90 -1.70
C ILE A 53 23.10 17.82 -2.29
N ALA A 54 23.68 16.95 -3.12
CA ALA A 54 22.99 15.78 -3.62
C ALA A 54 22.71 14.88 -2.42
N ILE A 55 21.44 14.79 -2.01
CA ILE A 55 21.02 13.79 -1.04
C ILE A 55 21.21 12.43 -1.73
N PRO A 56 22.07 11.55 -1.21
CA PRO A 56 22.26 10.23 -1.81
C PRO A 56 20.92 9.50 -1.87
N ALA A 57 20.67 8.82 -2.99
CA ALA A 57 19.44 8.06 -3.18
C ALA A 57 19.37 6.94 -2.14
N LYS A 58 18.22 6.79 -1.47
CA LYS A 58 18.01 5.72 -0.49
C LYS A 58 17.95 4.36 -1.18
N ILE A 59 18.64 3.37 -0.62
CA ILE A 59 18.55 1.96 -1.01
C ILE A 59 17.47 1.30 -0.15
N ILE A 60 16.41 0.80 -0.79
CA ILE A 60 15.26 0.19 -0.11
C ILE A 60 15.12 -1.27 -0.54
N ASP A 61 15.10 -2.19 0.42
CA ASP A 61 14.69 -3.57 0.16
C ASP A 61 13.16 -3.63 0.04
N SER A 62 12.67 -4.01 -1.13
CA SER A 62 11.25 -4.03 -1.43
C SER A 62 10.50 -5.25 -0.87
N HIS A 63 11.17 -6.29 -0.37
CA HIS A 63 10.46 -7.50 0.06
C HIS A 63 11.28 -8.35 1.03
N LEU A 64 10.97 -8.24 2.33
CA LEU A 64 11.48 -9.14 3.36
C LEU A 64 10.44 -9.45 4.44
N HIS A 65 10.82 -10.32 5.36
CA HIS A 65 10.00 -10.75 6.48
C HIS A 65 10.76 -10.57 7.79
N VAL A 66 10.03 -10.25 8.87
CA VAL A 66 10.54 -10.28 10.24
C VAL A 66 9.61 -11.16 11.05
N TRP A 67 10.17 -12.15 11.73
CA TRP A 67 9.45 -13.04 12.65
C TRP A 67 10.10 -13.04 14.03
N ALA A 68 9.32 -13.39 15.05
CA ALA A 68 9.75 -13.34 16.44
C ALA A 68 10.99 -14.21 16.67
N SER A 69 11.83 -13.87 17.66
CA SER A 69 12.74 -14.86 18.23
C SER A 69 11.96 -15.96 18.97
N PRO A 70 12.57 -17.13 19.28
CA PRO A 70 11.92 -18.12 20.16
C PRO A 70 11.48 -17.55 21.51
N GLU A 71 12.26 -16.63 22.11
CA GLU A 71 11.86 -16.00 23.38
C GLU A 71 10.67 -15.05 23.19
N GLU A 72 10.71 -14.21 22.15
CA GLU A 72 9.60 -13.29 21.84
C GLU A 72 8.30 -14.05 21.51
N ALA A 73 8.41 -15.19 20.83
CA ALA A 73 7.28 -16.04 20.50
C ALA A 73 6.65 -16.71 21.72
N ALA A 74 7.46 -17.09 22.71
CA ALA A 74 6.98 -17.68 23.95
C ALA A 74 6.27 -16.66 24.86
N ASP A 75 6.56 -15.37 24.71
CA ASP A 75 6.07 -14.29 25.57
C ASP A 75 4.90 -13.50 24.94
N ARG A 76 5.13 -12.90 23.77
CA ARG A 76 4.24 -11.84 23.21
C ARG A 76 3.80 -12.05 21.78
N TYR A 77 4.61 -12.71 20.94
CA TYR A 77 4.37 -12.77 19.50
C TYR A 77 4.35 -14.23 19.02
N PRO A 78 3.34 -15.02 19.42
CA PRO A 78 3.33 -16.45 19.17
C PRO A 78 3.36 -16.76 17.67
N TYR A 79 4.03 -17.85 17.32
CA TYR A 79 3.89 -18.39 15.98
C TYR A 79 2.49 -18.98 15.79
N PHE A 80 1.99 -18.89 14.57
CA PHE A 80 0.85 -19.69 14.16
C PHE A 80 1.26 -21.18 14.19
N PRO A 81 0.42 -22.09 14.72
CA PRO A 81 0.79 -23.50 14.86
C PRO A 81 1.33 -24.13 13.58
N GLY A 82 2.53 -24.73 13.67
CA GLY A 82 3.20 -25.38 12.53
C GLY A 82 3.90 -24.40 11.58
N GLN A 83 4.06 -23.13 11.96
CA GLN A 83 4.79 -22.12 11.21
C GLN A 83 6.03 -21.64 11.97
N GLU A 84 6.63 -22.50 12.78
CA GLU A 84 7.88 -22.23 13.46
C GLU A 84 9.01 -22.09 12.43
N PRO A 85 9.79 -20.99 12.46
CA PRO A 85 10.86 -20.77 11.51
C PRO A 85 12.06 -21.69 11.83
N SER A 86 12.76 -22.13 10.79
CA SER A 86 14.03 -22.87 10.92
C SER A 86 15.27 -21.98 10.93
N LEU A 87 15.08 -20.68 10.73
CA LEU A 87 16.15 -19.69 10.59
C LEU A 87 15.86 -18.47 11.47
N ASN A 88 16.91 -17.69 11.71
CA ASN A 88 16.76 -16.41 12.39
C ASN A 88 16.17 -15.35 11.44
N GLY A 89 15.26 -14.53 11.95
CA GLY A 89 14.65 -13.43 11.22
C GLY A 89 14.03 -12.37 12.14
N HIS A 90 14.52 -12.26 13.39
CA HIS A 90 14.11 -11.17 14.28
C HIS A 90 14.74 -9.83 13.86
N VAL A 91 14.15 -8.73 14.35
CA VAL A 91 14.47 -7.38 13.86
C VAL A 91 15.93 -6.96 14.06
N ASP A 92 16.57 -7.38 15.16
CA ASP A 92 17.98 -7.02 15.42
C ASP A 92 18.92 -7.69 14.41
N PHE A 93 18.62 -8.93 14.00
CA PHE A 93 19.34 -9.59 12.91
C PHE A 93 19.14 -8.88 11.57
N LEU A 94 17.90 -8.46 11.26
CA LEU A 94 17.63 -7.67 10.07
C LEU A 94 18.44 -6.37 10.05
N LEU A 95 18.50 -5.64 11.18
CA LEU A 95 19.24 -4.38 11.27
C LEU A 95 20.74 -4.58 11.01
N GLN A 96 21.32 -5.67 11.54
CA GLN A 96 22.71 -6.03 11.24
C GLN A 96 22.90 -6.29 9.74
N CYS A 97 22.04 -7.10 9.11
CA CYS A 97 22.12 -7.37 7.67
C CYS A 97 21.98 -6.10 6.82
N MET A 98 21.09 -5.18 7.22
CA MET A 98 20.91 -3.90 6.52
C MET A 98 22.15 -3.00 6.62
N GLU A 99 22.79 -2.95 7.80
CA GLU A 99 24.03 -2.20 7.99
C GLU A 99 25.15 -2.76 7.10
N GLU A 100 25.35 -4.08 7.12
CA GLU A 100 26.35 -4.77 6.30
C GLU A 100 26.10 -4.56 4.79
N ALA A 101 24.83 -4.56 4.36
CA ALA A 101 24.43 -4.39 2.96
C ALA A 101 24.26 -2.92 2.53
N SER A 102 24.44 -1.95 3.42
CA SER A 102 24.16 -0.53 3.16
C SER A 102 22.73 -0.26 2.66
N VAL A 103 21.74 -0.93 3.26
CA VAL A 103 20.31 -0.74 2.98
C VAL A 103 19.71 0.25 3.98
N ASP A 104 19.08 1.32 3.47
CA ASP A 104 18.54 2.41 4.29
C ASP A 104 17.20 2.07 4.93
N GLY A 105 16.40 1.23 4.27
CA GLY A 105 15.06 0.86 4.71
C GLY A 105 14.49 -0.35 3.98
N ALA A 106 13.33 -0.82 4.42
CA ALA A 106 12.67 -1.97 3.83
C ALA A 106 11.13 -1.94 3.93
N LEU A 107 10.48 -2.65 2.99
CA LEU A 107 9.09 -3.06 3.11
C LEU A 107 9.03 -4.42 3.81
N ILE A 108 8.51 -4.43 5.05
CA ILE A 108 8.31 -5.66 5.82
C ILE A 108 6.95 -6.24 5.45
N VAL A 109 6.97 -7.37 4.76
CA VAL A 109 5.76 -8.13 4.45
C VAL A 109 5.41 -8.99 5.65
N GLN A 110 4.16 -8.93 6.10
CA GLN A 110 3.67 -9.77 7.20
C GLN A 110 4.00 -11.25 6.92
N PRO A 111 4.77 -11.91 7.81
CA PRO A 111 5.19 -13.29 7.60
C PRO A 111 4.06 -14.27 7.85
N ILE A 112 4.11 -15.42 7.18
CA ILE A 112 3.18 -16.53 7.46
C ILE A 112 3.35 -17.08 8.88
N ASN A 113 4.53 -16.91 9.49
CA ASN A 113 4.87 -17.33 10.85
C ASN A 113 3.91 -16.78 11.90
N HIS A 114 3.34 -15.60 11.70
CA HIS A 114 2.36 -14.98 12.61
C HIS A 114 0.97 -14.83 11.98
N LYS A 115 0.76 -15.34 10.76
CA LYS A 115 -0.46 -15.16 9.95
C LYS A 115 -1.04 -13.74 10.03
N PHE A 116 -2.23 -13.59 10.61
CA PHE A 116 -2.99 -12.34 10.66
C PHE A 116 -2.73 -11.54 11.94
N ASP A 117 -1.90 -12.05 12.85
CA ASP A 117 -1.38 -11.28 13.96
C ASP A 117 -0.22 -10.40 13.49
N HIS A 118 -0.54 -9.14 13.24
CA HIS A 118 0.40 -8.11 12.79
C HIS A 118 1.11 -7.39 13.96
N SER A 119 0.94 -7.83 15.20
CA SER A 119 1.43 -7.13 16.39
C SER A 119 2.96 -6.98 16.40
N LEU A 120 3.70 -8.04 16.06
CA LEU A 120 5.17 -7.99 15.95
C LEU A 120 5.61 -6.95 14.92
N VAL A 121 5.14 -7.09 13.68
CA VAL A 121 5.54 -6.18 12.58
C VAL A 121 5.16 -4.75 12.94
N THR A 122 3.96 -4.52 13.47
CA THR A 122 3.52 -3.19 13.94
C THR A 122 4.44 -2.63 15.02
N SER A 123 4.90 -3.46 15.97
CA SER A 123 5.87 -3.02 16.98
C SER A 123 7.21 -2.59 16.36
N VAL A 124 7.66 -3.30 15.32
CA VAL A 124 8.89 -2.98 14.58
C VAL A 124 8.75 -1.69 13.79
N LEU A 125 7.61 -1.47 13.11
CA LEU A 125 7.33 -0.23 12.38
C LEU A 125 7.30 0.97 13.33
N ASN A 126 6.68 0.82 14.50
CA ASN A 126 6.64 1.87 15.52
C ASN A 126 8.02 2.16 16.13
N LYS A 127 8.87 1.14 16.29
CA LYS A 127 10.23 1.30 16.82
C LYS A 127 11.17 1.96 15.80
N TYR A 128 10.98 1.71 14.51
CA TYR A 128 11.86 2.21 13.44
C TYR A 128 11.09 2.86 12.26
N PRO A 129 10.28 3.91 12.51
CA PRO A 129 9.37 4.47 11.52
C PRO A 129 10.07 5.18 10.35
N SER A 130 11.35 5.51 10.49
CA SER A 130 12.16 6.11 9.41
C SER A 130 12.83 5.06 8.50
N LYS A 131 12.82 3.79 8.89
CA LYS A 131 13.46 2.67 8.17
C LYS A 131 12.45 1.75 7.52
N PHE A 132 11.29 1.52 8.15
CA PHE A 132 10.38 0.47 7.70
C PHE A 132 8.98 0.98 7.39
N VAL A 133 8.37 0.31 6.40
CA VAL A 133 6.94 0.36 6.12
C VAL A 133 6.41 -1.08 6.05
N GLY A 134 5.13 -1.27 6.36
CA GLY A 134 4.51 -2.60 6.37
C GLY A 134 3.78 -2.95 5.08
N CYS A 135 3.74 -4.25 4.74
CA CYS A 135 2.79 -4.84 3.80
C CYS A 135 1.91 -5.84 4.56
N CYS A 136 0.60 -5.59 4.60
CA CYS A 136 -0.36 -6.41 5.34
C CYS A 136 -0.50 -7.78 4.70
N LEU A 137 -0.83 -8.82 5.47
CA LEU A 137 -1.39 -10.06 4.91
C LEU A 137 -2.92 -9.97 4.97
N ALA A 138 -3.60 -10.02 3.82
CA ALA A 138 -5.06 -9.97 3.80
C ALA A 138 -5.65 -11.22 4.45
N ASN A 139 -6.55 -11.04 5.42
CA ASN A 139 -7.34 -12.12 6.02
C ASN A 139 -8.63 -12.33 5.21
N PRO A 140 -8.80 -13.47 4.51
CA PRO A 140 -9.98 -13.74 3.68
C PRO A 140 -11.17 -14.35 4.45
N GLU A 141 -11.12 -14.39 5.79
CA GLU A 141 -12.26 -14.86 6.60
C GLU A 141 -13.53 -14.01 6.39
N GLU A 142 -14.68 -14.70 6.31
CA GLU A 142 -15.98 -14.08 5.99
C GLU A 142 -16.63 -13.35 7.17
N ASP A 143 -16.02 -13.37 8.35
CA ASP A 143 -16.54 -12.70 9.55
C ASP A 143 -16.37 -11.16 9.53
N GLY A 144 -15.72 -10.63 8.50
CA GLY A 144 -15.49 -9.20 8.27
C GLY A 144 -14.41 -8.59 9.16
N THR A 145 -13.73 -9.37 10.01
CA THR A 145 -12.64 -8.88 10.87
C THR A 145 -11.43 -8.45 10.04
N GLY A 146 -11.09 -9.20 8.99
CA GLY A 146 -9.98 -8.91 8.09
C GLY A 146 -10.08 -7.54 7.43
N LEU A 147 -11.27 -7.15 6.98
CA LEU A 147 -11.47 -5.85 6.33
C LEU A 147 -11.26 -4.68 7.31
N LYS A 148 -11.79 -4.80 8.53
CA LYS A 148 -11.61 -3.79 9.58
C LYS A 148 -10.15 -3.68 10.00
N GLN A 149 -9.48 -4.82 10.18
CA GLN A 149 -8.06 -4.86 10.55
C GLN A 149 -7.21 -4.21 9.46
N LEU A 150 -7.46 -4.54 8.18
CA LEU A 150 -6.74 -3.96 7.05
C LEU A 150 -6.81 -2.43 7.02
N GLU A 151 -8.02 -1.88 7.19
CA GLU A 151 -8.22 -0.43 7.22
C GLU A 151 -7.44 0.23 8.37
N GLN A 152 -7.46 -0.36 9.57
CA GLN A 152 -6.69 0.17 10.71
C GLN A 152 -5.18 0.13 10.45
N LEU A 153 -4.66 -1.00 9.96
CA LEU A 153 -3.23 -1.18 9.70
C LEU A 153 -2.72 -0.12 8.72
N ILE A 154 -3.48 0.16 7.65
CA ILE A 154 -3.10 1.15 6.62
C ILE A 154 -3.21 2.59 7.15
N LEU A 155 -4.29 2.92 7.87
CA LEU A 155 -4.55 4.28 8.32
C LEU A 155 -3.70 4.70 9.52
N LYS A 156 -3.32 3.77 10.39
CA LYS A 156 -2.74 4.07 11.70
C LYS A 156 -1.37 3.45 11.96
N ASP A 157 -1.11 2.26 11.42
CA ASP A 157 0.02 1.43 11.88
C ASP A 157 1.20 1.38 10.88
N GLY A 158 1.22 2.27 9.89
CA GLY A 158 2.36 2.44 8.98
C GLY A 158 2.43 1.43 7.82
N TYR A 159 1.32 0.74 7.53
CA TYR A 159 1.25 -0.16 6.38
C TYR A 159 0.92 0.59 5.08
N ARG A 160 1.61 0.20 4.01
CA ARG A 160 1.59 0.87 2.71
C ARG A 160 1.43 -0.08 1.53
N ALA A 161 1.16 -1.35 1.79
CA ALA A 161 0.81 -2.36 0.79
C ALA A 161 -0.04 -3.46 1.44
N VAL A 162 -0.65 -4.29 0.61
CA VAL A 162 -1.44 -5.47 1.01
C VAL A 162 -0.96 -6.67 0.20
N ARG A 163 -0.84 -7.83 0.83
CA ARG A 163 -0.50 -9.09 0.18
C ARG A 163 -1.72 -9.98 0.10
N PHE A 164 -2.08 -10.39 -1.10
CA PHE A 164 -2.97 -11.51 -1.36
C PHE A 164 -2.12 -12.76 -1.54
N ASN A 165 -2.36 -13.75 -0.70
CA ASN A 165 -1.87 -15.10 -0.88
C ASN A 165 -3.08 -15.99 -1.23
N PRO A 166 -3.28 -16.37 -2.50
CA PRO A 166 -4.44 -17.16 -2.93
C PRO A 166 -4.63 -18.46 -2.13
N TYR A 167 -3.54 -19.03 -1.57
CA TYR A 167 -3.59 -20.27 -0.82
C TYR A 167 -4.06 -20.11 0.64
N LEU A 168 -4.38 -18.88 1.06
CA LEU A 168 -5.05 -18.62 2.35
C LEU A 168 -6.56 -18.51 2.23
N TRP A 169 -7.10 -18.43 1.01
CA TRP A 169 -8.54 -18.54 0.82
C TRP A 169 -8.99 -19.97 1.13
N PRO A 170 -10.23 -20.17 1.63
CA PRO A 170 -10.80 -21.50 1.78
C PRO A 170 -10.75 -22.27 0.44
N ALA A 171 -10.51 -23.58 0.48
CA ALA A 171 -10.19 -24.38 -0.70
C ALA A 171 -11.20 -24.29 -1.87
N ASN A 172 -12.46 -23.96 -1.57
CA ASN A 172 -13.54 -23.84 -2.56
C ASN A 172 -13.91 -22.38 -2.89
N GLN A 173 -13.06 -21.42 -2.49
CA GLN A 173 -13.28 -20.01 -2.70
C GLN A 173 -12.23 -19.41 -3.60
N LYS A 174 -12.65 -18.33 -4.27
CA LYS A 174 -11.84 -17.50 -5.16
C LYS A 174 -11.45 -16.22 -4.46
N MET A 175 -10.35 -15.60 -4.88
CA MET A 175 -9.99 -14.24 -4.47
C MET A 175 -11.00 -13.20 -4.94
N THR A 176 -11.81 -13.51 -5.97
CA THR A 176 -12.89 -12.64 -6.47
C THR A 176 -14.22 -12.86 -5.76
N ASN A 177 -14.25 -13.57 -4.62
CA ASN A 177 -15.42 -13.63 -3.75
C ASN A 177 -15.73 -12.25 -3.13
N GLU A 178 -16.85 -12.15 -2.40
CA GLU A 178 -17.30 -10.89 -1.79
C GLU A 178 -16.23 -10.27 -0.87
N VAL A 179 -15.57 -11.09 -0.05
CA VAL A 179 -14.51 -10.64 0.87
C VAL A 179 -13.29 -10.13 0.12
N GLY A 180 -12.78 -10.88 -0.85
CA GLY A 180 -11.60 -10.49 -1.62
C GLY A 180 -11.83 -9.25 -2.47
N ASN A 181 -13.02 -9.10 -3.07
CA ASN A 181 -13.43 -7.87 -3.74
C ASN A 181 -13.45 -6.67 -2.77
N ALA A 182 -13.98 -6.86 -1.55
CA ALA A 182 -14.01 -5.80 -0.54
C ALA A 182 -12.60 -5.38 -0.08
N LEU A 183 -11.72 -6.35 0.19
CA LEU A 183 -10.32 -6.12 0.58
C LEU A 183 -9.55 -5.39 -0.54
N PHE A 184 -9.69 -5.85 -1.79
CA PHE A 184 -9.01 -5.28 -2.95
C PHE A 184 -9.49 -3.86 -3.27
N SER A 185 -10.81 -3.63 -3.17
CA SER A 185 -11.42 -2.31 -3.33
C SER A 185 -10.97 -1.34 -2.23
N MET A 186 -10.89 -1.80 -0.98
CA MET A 186 -10.43 -0.99 0.15
C MET A 186 -9.00 -0.53 -0.05
N ALA A 187 -8.10 -1.43 -0.44
CA ALA A 187 -6.71 -1.11 -0.75
C ALA A 187 -6.60 0.02 -1.80
N GLY A 188 -7.36 -0.09 -2.90
CA GLY A 188 -7.41 0.95 -3.94
C GLY A 188 -7.96 2.28 -3.45
N LYS A 189 -9.02 2.27 -2.64
CA LYS A 189 -9.61 3.51 -2.05
C LYS A 189 -8.62 4.20 -1.11
N LEU A 190 -7.81 3.43 -0.39
CA LEU A 190 -6.78 3.94 0.52
C LEU A 190 -5.45 4.24 -0.20
N GLY A 191 -5.37 4.02 -1.52
CA GLY A 191 -4.19 4.33 -2.33
C GLY A 191 -2.98 3.42 -2.07
N VAL A 192 -3.19 2.19 -1.57
CA VAL A 192 -2.12 1.21 -1.36
C VAL A 192 -2.19 0.08 -2.40
N PRO A 193 -1.04 -0.38 -2.93
CA PRO A 193 -1.00 -1.49 -3.88
C PRO A 193 -1.31 -2.84 -3.22
N VAL A 194 -1.79 -3.78 -4.05
CA VAL A 194 -2.00 -5.18 -3.68
C VAL A 194 -0.99 -6.07 -4.41
N GLY A 195 -0.12 -6.75 -3.66
CA GLY A 195 0.80 -7.77 -4.16
C GLY A 195 0.20 -9.16 -4.16
N PHE A 196 0.42 -9.94 -5.22
CA PHE A 196 -0.01 -11.34 -5.28
C PHE A 196 1.17 -12.30 -5.13
N MET A 197 1.05 -13.20 -4.16
CA MET A 197 2.00 -14.30 -3.94
C MET A 197 1.44 -15.61 -4.50
N CYS A 198 1.72 -15.86 -5.79
CA CYS A 198 1.26 -17.04 -6.50
C CYS A 198 2.30 -18.17 -6.48
N MET A 199 2.74 -18.62 -5.30
CA MET A 199 3.81 -19.63 -5.14
C MET A 199 3.64 -20.92 -5.96
N LYS A 200 2.42 -21.35 -6.28
CA LYS A 200 2.18 -22.54 -7.13
C LYS A 200 2.07 -22.21 -8.63
N GLY A 201 2.24 -20.96 -9.02
CA GLY A 201 2.23 -20.46 -10.39
C GLY A 201 1.19 -19.36 -10.63
N LEU A 202 1.58 -18.28 -11.30
CA LEU A 202 0.69 -17.17 -11.67
C LEU A 202 -0.46 -17.58 -12.58
N ASN A 203 -0.24 -18.54 -13.49
CA ASN A 203 -1.25 -18.99 -14.45
C ASN A 203 -2.51 -19.58 -13.79
N LEU A 204 -2.40 -20.06 -12.54
CA LEU A 204 -3.52 -20.60 -11.78
C LEU A 204 -4.49 -19.51 -11.28
N HIS A 205 -4.01 -18.26 -11.19
CA HIS A 205 -4.74 -17.15 -10.54
C HIS A 205 -4.87 -15.91 -11.44
N ILE A 206 -4.25 -15.90 -12.62
CA ILE A 206 -4.20 -14.72 -13.49
C ILE A 206 -5.59 -14.23 -13.91
N SER A 207 -6.55 -15.15 -14.12
CA SER A 207 -7.94 -14.79 -14.47
C SER A 207 -8.63 -14.02 -13.35
N GLU A 208 -8.46 -14.44 -12.10
CA GLU A 208 -8.99 -13.75 -10.92
C GLU A 208 -8.33 -12.38 -10.73
N ILE A 209 -7.01 -12.29 -10.93
CA ILE A 209 -6.27 -11.02 -10.85
C ILE A 209 -6.76 -10.04 -11.93
N GLN A 210 -6.95 -10.51 -13.17
CA GLN A 210 -7.49 -9.69 -14.27
C GLN A 210 -8.91 -9.21 -13.97
N GLU A 211 -9.75 -10.07 -13.39
CA GLU A 211 -11.09 -9.72 -12.96
C GLU A 211 -11.07 -8.62 -11.89
N LEU A 212 -10.24 -8.76 -10.85
CA LEU A 212 -10.05 -7.74 -9.81
C LEU A 212 -9.59 -6.40 -10.40
N CYS A 213 -8.57 -6.40 -11.27
CA CYS A 213 -8.08 -5.21 -11.94
C CYS A 213 -9.14 -4.53 -12.82
N THR A 214 -10.00 -5.33 -13.47
CA THR A 214 -11.08 -4.81 -14.32
C THR A 214 -12.18 -4.17 -13.48
N GLN A 215 -12.56 -4.80 -12.35
CA GLN A 215 -13.60 -4.30 -11.45
C GLN A 215 -13.13 -3.09 -10.63
N PHE A 216 -11.86 -3.05 -10.24
CA PHE A 216 -11.28 -2.03 -9.38
C PHE A 216 -10.01 -1.40 -10.00
N PRO A 217 -10.15 -0.63 -11.09
CA PRO A 217 -9.01 -0.13 -11.87
C PRO A 217 -8.13 0.89 -11.13
N SER A 218 -8.57 1.41 -9.99
CA SER A 218 -7.76 2.30 -9.13
C SER A 218 -6.78 1.54 -8.24
N THR A 219 -6.93 0.22 -8.06
CA THR A 219 -6.04 -0.57 -7.21
C THR A 219 -4.79 -0.97 -8.00
N VAL A 220 -3.64 -0.46 -7.60
CA VAL A 220 -2.34 -0.84 -8.19
C VAL A 220 -2.01 -2.28 -7.78
N VAL A 221 -1.47 -3.07 -8.72
CA VAL A 221 -1.10 -4.47 -8.49
C VAL A 221 0.42 -4.66 -8.56
N LEU A 222 0.94 -5.49 -7.66
CA LEU A 222 2.31 -5.98 -7.64
C LEU A 222 2.30 -7.52 -7.81
N LEU A 223 3.35 -8.08 -8.39
CA LEU A 223 3.53 -9.53 -8.47
C LEU A 223 4.78 -9.91 -7.67
N ASP A 224 4.59 -10.69 -6.62
CA ASP A 224 5.71 -11.17 -5.82
C ASP A 224 6.54 -12.18 -6.63
N HIS A 225 7.85 -12.22 -6.36
CA HIS A 225 8.76 -13.25 -6.89
C HIS A 225 8.71 -13.42 -8.42
N LEU A 226 8.61 -12.30 -9.16
CA LEU A 226 8.45 -12.32 -10.63
C LEU A 226 7.25 -13.15 -11.10
N GLY A 227 6.19 -13.21 -10.28
CA GLY A 227 4.99 -14.02 -10.52
C GLY A 227 5.23 -15.52 -10.40
N PHE A 228 6.35 -15.96 -9.82
CA PHE A 228 6.78 -17.37 -9.85
C PHE A 228 6.83 -17.94 -11.28
N CYS A 229 7.08 -17.06 -12.26
CA CYS A 229 7.28 -17.45 -13.65
C CYS A 229 8.65 -18.10 -13.80
N LYS A 230 8.74 -19.13 -14.64
CA LYS A 230 10.04 -19.65 -15.07
C LYS A 230 10.71 -18.58 -15.95
N PRO A 231 11.92 -18.10 -15.61
CA PRO A 231 12.63 -17.16 -16.47
C PRO A 231 12.93 -17.83 -17.82
N PRO A 232 12.93 -17.06 -18.94
CA PRO A 232 13.40 -17.59 -20.22
C PRO A 232 14.85 -18.07 -20.05
N MET A 233 15.12 -19.28 -20.55
CA MET A 233 16.46 -19.88 -20.60
C MET A 233 17.23 -19.34 -21.80
#